data_AF-A0A8J7DTI4-F1
#
_entry.id   AF-A0A8J7DTI4-F1
#
_cell.length_a   1.000
_cell.length_b   1.000
_cell.length_c   1.000
_cell.angle_alpha   90.00
_cell.angle_beta   90.00
_cell.angle_gamma   90.00
#
_symmetry.space_group_name_H-M   'P 1'
#
loop_
_entity.id
_entity.type
_entity.pdbx_description
1 polymer ?
#
loop_
_entity_poly.entity_id
_entity_poly.type
_entity_poly.pdbx_seq_one_letter_code
_entity_poly.pdbx_strand_id
1 'polypeptide(L)'
;MHALKSDYAESGPDLQAAAPAKTVVELDRVNRWNVYCRLQELDMACECGCDRPLAVAIDTPAAAIQVWSVVQAITLPKLSLTDHLERCWQQRNPR
;
A
#
# COMPACT_ATOMS: atom_id res chain seq x y z
N MET A 1 -34.78 -7.94 -43.95
CA MET A 1 -35.23 -8.73 -42.80
C MET A 1 -34.50 -10.07 -42.83
N HIS A 2 -33.55 -10.30 -41.93
CA HIS A 2 -33.10 -11.65 -41.57
C HIS A 2 -32.86 -11.65 -40.06
N ALA A 3 -33.80 -12.25 -39.33
CA ALA A 3 -33.61 -12.66 -37.96
C ALA A 3 -33.03 -14.08 -37.99
N LEU A 4 -31.90 -14.30 -37.33
CA LEU A 4 -31.36 -15.63 -37.00
C LEU A 4 -30.52 -15.53 -35.70
N LYS A 5 -31.24 -15.80 -34.60
CA LYS A 5 -30.91 -16.65 -33.43
C LYS A 5 -29.74 -16.32 -32.47
N SER A 6 -30.16 -16.19 -31.22
CA SER A 6 -29.48 -16.45 -29.94
C SER A 6 -28.61 -17.71 -29.94
N ASP A 7 -27.48 -17.65 -29.23
CA ASP A 7 -27.09 -18.57 -28.14
C ASP A 7 -25.57 -18.58 -27.97
N TYR A 8 -25.06 -17.76 -27.05
CA TYR A 8 -23.75 -17.97 -26.41
C TYR A 8 -23.90 -17.51 -24.95
N ALA A 9 -24.33 -18.43 -24.09
CA ALA A 9 -23.44 -19.29 -23.30
C ALA A 9 -22.98 -18.56 -22.03
N GLU A 10 -23.60 -18.95 -20.92
CA GLU A 10 -23.16 -18.66 -19.57
C GLU A 10 -21.65 -18.87 -19.44
N SER A 11 -20.89 -17.77 -19.45
CA SER A 11 -19.53 -17.76 -18.95
C SER A 11 -19.60 -16.96 -17.67
N GLY A 12 -19.80 -17.68 -16.55
CA GLY A 12 -19.57 -17.10 -15.24
C GLY A 12 -18.15 -16.51 -15.24
N PRO A 13 -17.93 -15.31 -14.69
CA PRO A 13 -16.58 -14.81 -14.60
C PRO A 13 -15.85 -15.72 -13.62
N ASP A 14 -14.90 -16.49 -14.15
CA ASP A 14 -13.78 -17.00 -13.40
C ASP A 14 -13.37 -15.92 -12.40
N LEU A 15 -13.35 -16.27 -11.10
CA LEU A 15 -12.68 -15.50 -10.07
C LEU A 15 -11.18 -15.56 -10.41
N GLN A 16 -10.78 -14.81 -11.43
CA GLN A 16 -9.42 -14.63 -11.84
C GLN A 16 -8.72 -14.03 -10.62
N ALA A 17 -7.87 -14.83 -9.97
CA ALA A 17 -6.93 -14.35 -8.97
C ALA A 17 -6.11 -13.25 -9.64
N ALA A 18 -6.53 -12.00 -9.44
CA ALA A 18 -5.81 -10.84 -9.90
C ALA A 18 -4.42 -10.92 -9.28
N ALA A 19 -3.39 -11.01 -10.11
CA ALA A 19 -2.02 -10.92 -9.62
C ALA A 19 -1.91 -9.68 -8.72
N PRO A 20 -1.30 -9.79 -7.53
CA PRO A 20 -1.28 -8.69 -6.58
C PRO A 20 -0.64 -7.48 -7.27
N ALA A 21 -1.42 -6.41 -7.38
CA ALA A 21 -0.96 -5.19 -8.01
C ALA A 21 0.17 -4.61 -7.15
N LYS A 22 1.39 -4.60 -7.70
CA LYS A 22 2.55 -4.01 -7.03
C LYS A 22 2.41 -2.49 -7.05
N THR A 23 2.38 -1.88 -5.87
CA THR A 23 2.32 -0.43 -5.71
C THR A 23 3.74 0.12 -5.59
N VAL A 24 4.05 1.14 -6.40
CA VAL A 24 5.36 1.79 -6.41
C VAL A 24 5.33 3.01 -5.51
N VAL A 25 6.32 3.11 -4.61
CA VAL A 25 6.48 4.21 -3.66
C VAL A 25 7.77 4.95 -3.99
N GLU A 26 7.62 6.18 -4.47
CA GLU A 26 8.73 7.07 -4.83
C GLU A 26 9.25 7.81 -3.60
N LEU A 27 10.53 7.61 -3.27
CA LEU A 27 11.20 8.13 -2.08
C LEU A 27 12.66 8.46 -2.39
N ASP A 28 13.26 9.40 -1.64
CA ASP A 28 14.71 9.62 -1.68
C ASP A 28 15.47 8.36 -1.21
N ARG A 29 16.77 8.29 -1.53
CA ARG A 29 17.60 7.11 -1.25
C ARG A 29 17.58 6.67 0.22
N VAL A 30 17.59 7.61 1.17
CA VAL A 30 17.68 7.30 2.60
C VAL A 30 16.33 6.83 3.12
N ASN A 31 15.26 7.56 2.81
CA ASN A 31 13.92 7.16 3.22
C ASN A 31 13.48 5.86 2.56
N ARG A 32 13.87 5.60 1.31
CA ARG A 32 13.60 4.34 0.62
C ARG A 32 14.13 3.14 1.39
N TRP A 33 15.38 3.22 1.86
CA TRP A 33 15.98 2.13 2.65
C TRP A 33 15.29 1.96 4.00
N ASN A 34 15.02 3.06 4.71
CA ASN A 34 14.36 3.02 6.01
C ASN A 34 12.94 2.44 5.91
N VAL A 35 12.16 2.83 4.90
CA VAL A 35 10.80 2.29 4.66
C VAL A 35 10.88 0.81 4.33
N TYR A 36 11.79 0.40 3.44
CA TYR A 36 11.98 -1.01 3.10
C TYR A 36 12.28 -1.87 4.33
N CYS A 37 13.26 -1.47 5.16
CA CYS A 37 13.59 -2.20 6.39
C CYS A 37 12.37 -2.32 7.31
N ARG A 38 11.61 -1.23 7.50
CA ARG A 38 10.44 -1.24 8.37
C ARG A 38 9.30 -2.11 7.84
N LEU A 39 9.09 -2.13 6.53
CA LEU A 39 8.10 -3.02 5.91
C LEU A 39 8.50 -4.50 6.03
N GLN A 40 9.79 -4.82 5.89
CA GLN A 40 10.28 -6.18 6.14
C GLN A 40 10.08 -6.63 7.59
N GLU A 41 10.34 -5.75 8.57
CA GLU A 41 10.07 -6.05 10.00
C GLU A 41 8.60 -6.33 10.29
N LEU A 42 7.69 -5.80 9.46
CA LEU A 42 6.25 -5.99 9.54
C LEU A 42 5.76 -7.17 8.69
N ASP A 43 6.68 -7.99 8.18
CA ASP A 43 6.42 -9.17 7.33
C ASP A 43 5.65 -8.84 6.04
N MET A 44 5.87 -7.64 5.49
CA MET A 44 5.23 -7.21 4.25
C MET A 44 6.07 -7.59 3.03
N ALA A 45 5.40 -8.17 2.03
CA ALA A 45 6.01 -8.49 0.73
C ALA A 45 6.39 -7.20 -0.03
N CYS A 46 7.68 -6.87 -0.03
CA CYS A 46 8.22 -5.69 -0.70
C CYS A 46 9.58 -5.98 -1.35
N GLU A 47 9.86 -5.27 -2.44
CA GLU A 47 11.06 -5.39 -3.25
C GLU A 47 11.72 -4.01 -3.38
N CYS A 48 13.00 -3.91 -3.03
CA CYS A 48 13.81 -2.71 -3.23
C CYS A 48 15.06 -3.08 -4.04
N GLY A 49 15.24 -2.46 -5.21
CA GLY A 49 16.41 -2.64 -6.07
C GLY A 49 17.34 -1.44 -6.07
N CYS A 50 18.60 -1.64 -6.47
CA CYS A 50 19.51 -0.53 -6.77
C CYS A 50 18.92 0.35 -7.88
N ASP A 51 18.78 1.64 -7.60
CA ASP A 51 18.17 2.65 -8.48
C ASP A 51 16.74 2.36 -8.94
N ARG A 52 16.03 1.44 -8.26
CA ARG A 52 14.61 1.20 -8.47
C ARG A 52 13.81 1.73 -7.29
N PRO A 53 12.60 2.26 -7.55
CA PRO A 53 11.70 2.64 -6.47
C PRO A 53 11.24 1.41 -5.69
N LEU A 54 10.73 1.64 -4.48
CA LEU A 54 10.25 0.57 -3.62
C LEU A 54 8.92 0.05 -4.16
N ALA A 55 8.84 -1.26 -4.42
CA ALA A 55 7.61 -1.91 -4.83
C ALA A 55 7.04 -2.73 -3.67
N VAL A 56 5.75 -2.55 -3.36
CA VAL A 56 5.08 -3.28 -2.27
C VAL A 56 3.84 -3.96 -2.82
N ALA A 57 3.63 -5.23 -2.48
CA ALA A 57 2.39 -5.94 -2.76
C ALA A 57 1.33 -5.49 -1.74
N ILE A 58 0.21 -4.95 -2.22
CA ILE A 58 -0.87 -4.47 -1.38
C ILE A 58 -2.11 -5.30 -1.70
N ASP A 59 -2.35 -6.30 -0.87
CA ASP A 59 -3.37 -7.32 -1.11
C ASP A 59 -4.66 -7.01 -0.34
N THR A 60 -4.55 -6.14 0.68
CA THR A 60 -5.65 -5.77 1.57
C THR A 60 -5.66 -4.27 1.87
N PRO A 61 -6.82 -3.69 2.23
CA PRO A 61 -6.90 -2.30 2.70
C PRO A 61 -6.05 -2.04 3.95
N ALA A 62 -5.92 -3.04 4.84
CA ALA A 62 -5.07 -2.94 6.02
C ALA A 62 -3.58 -2.79 5.63
N ALA A 63 -3.11 -3.59 4.66
CA ALA A 63 -1.76 -3.46 4.11
C ALA A 63 -1.55 -2.07 3.49
N ALA A 64 -2.54 -1.52 2.79
CA ALA A 64 -2.47 -0.17 2.23
C ALA A 64 -2.27 0.90 3.31
N ILE A 65 -3.07 0.84 4.38
CA ILE A 65 -2.97 1.77 5.52
C ILE A 65 -1.62 1.62 6.22
N GLN A 66 -1.13 0.40 6.37
CA GLN A 66 0.14 0.12 7.03
C GLN A 66 1.32 0.68 6.25
N VAL A 67 1.35 0.49 4.92
CA VAL A 67 2.36 1.10 4.04
C VAL A 67 2.32 2.61 4.15
N TRP A 68 1.12 3.21 4.07
CA TRP A 68 0.97 4.65 4.21
C TRP A 68 1.50 5.17 5.54
N SER A 69 1.18 4.49 6.64
CA SER A 69 1.64 4.87 7.99
C SER A 69 3.15 4.80 8.11
N VAL A 70 3.79 3.74 7.60
CA VAL A 70 5.25 3.58 7.61
C VAL A 70 5.94 4.67 6.79
N VAL A 71 5.42 4.96 5.59
CA VAL A 71 5.95 6.02 4.73
C VAL A 71 5.88 7.36 5.48
N GLN A 72 4.70 7.73 5.98
CA GLN A 72 4.52 8.98 6.71
C GLN A 72 5.44 9.10 7.92
N ALA A 73 5.58 8.05 8.72
CA ALA A 73 6.43 8.05 9.91
C ALA A 73 7.92 8.31 9.60
N ILE A 74 8.37 7.95 8.39
CA ILE A 74 9.77 8.05 7.99
C ILE A 74 10.03 9.32 7.16
N THR A 75 9.09 9.71 6.29
CA THR A 75 9.26 10.87 5.40
C THR A 75 8.96 12.20 6.08
N LEU A 76 8.13 12.19 7.12
CA LEU A 76 7.79 13.42 7.83
C LEU A 76 8.92 13.84 8.78
N PRO A 77 9.25 15.15 8.86
CA PRO A 77 10.19 15.66 9.85
C PRO A 77 9.76 15.22 11.26
N LYS A 78 10.71 14.76 12.09
CA LYS A 78 10.44 14.21 13.43
C LYS A 78 9.49 15.07 14.29
N LEU A 79 9.60 16.40 14.20
CA LEU A 79 8.71 17.36 14.88
C LEU A 79 7.24 17.17 14.50
N SER A 80 6.94 16.97 13.21
CA SER A 80 5.58 16.79 12.73
C SER A 80 4.96 15.43 13.09
N LEU A 81 5.78 14.38 13.24
CA LEU A 81 5.32 13.08 13.75
C LEU A 81 5.00 13.17 15.25
N THR A 82 5.85 13.85 16.03
CA THR A 82 5.59 14.13 17.44
C THR A 82 4.29 14.95 17.59
N ASP A 83 4.13 16.02 16.82
CA ASP A 83 2.89 16.83 16.84
C ASP A 83 1.65 16.01 16.47
N HIS A 84 1.77 15.08 15.51
CA HIS A 84 0.67 14.20 15.14
C HIS A 84 0.29 13.23 16.26
N LEU A 85 1.28 12.58 16.87
CA LEU A 85 1.08 11.69 18.01
C LEU A 85 0.50 12.44 19.23
N GLU A 86 0.96 13.67 19.47
CA GLU A 86 0.46 14.54 20.54
C GLU A 86 -1.03 14.91 20.32
N ARG A 87 -1.41 15.21 19.07
CA ARG A 87 -2.82 15.47 18.72
C ARG A 87 -3.70 14.23 18.87
N CYS A 88 -3.22 13.06 18.43
CA CYS A 88 -3.93 11.80 18.64
C CYS A 88 -4.12 11.50 20.14
N TRP A 89 -3.10 11.80 20.96
CA TRP A 89 -3.17 11.63 22.40
C TRP A 89 -4.20 12.58 23.05
N GLN A 90 -4.20 13.87 22.68
CA GLN A 90 -5.15 14.86 23.18
C GLN A 90 -6.60 14.53 22.80
N GLN A 91 -6.83 13.97 21.61
CA GLN A 91 -8.16 13.53 21.19
C GLN A 91 -8.66 12.30 21.97
N ARG A 92 -7.74 11.39 22.33
CA ARG A 92 -8.06 10.18 23.09
C ARG A 92 -8.27 10.46 24.58
N ASN A 93 -7.65 11.51 25.13
CA ASN A 93 -7.82 11.92 26.51
C ASN A 93 -8.28 13.39 26.57
N PRO A 94 -9.53 13.68 26.16
CA PRO A 94 -10.09 15.01 26.31
C PRO A 94 -10.13 15.33 27.80
N ARG A 95 -9.49 16.44 28.19
CA ARG A 95 -9.52 16.92 29.58
C ARG A 95 -10.93 17.22 30.05
#